data_AF-A0A1M5U2J9-F1
#
_entry.id   AF-A0A1M5U2J9-F1
#
_cell.length_a   1.000
_cell.length_b   1.000
_cell.length_c   1.000
_cell.angle_alpha   90.00
_cell.angle_beta   90.00
_cell.angle_gamma   90.00
#
_symmetry.space_group_name_H-M   'P 1'
#
loop_
_entity.id
_entity.type
_entity.pdbx_description
1 polymer ?
#
loop_
_entity_poly.entity_id
_entity_poly.type
_entity_poly.pdbx_seq_one_letter_code
_entity_poly.pdbx_strand_id
1 'polypeptide(L)'
;MNTTYSNALPSSFRYKNVLEKGKPVHDKYDSFSLKHPAMDLSRRAKIFSPFDALKGFDDELVKTQADVTDNYLDDTISIDEAP
;
A
#
# COMPACT_ATOMS: atom_id res chain seq x y z
N MET A 1 -12.55 -15.33 1.64
CA MET A 1 -12.99 -14.61 0.42
C MET A 1 -11.82 -14.67 -0.56
N ASN A 2 -11.81 -15.63 -1.48
CA ASN A 2 -10.64 -15.89 -2.33
C ASN A 2 -10.83 -15.13 -3.65
N THR A 3 -10.06 -14.06 -3.85
CA THR A 3 -10.11 -13.24 -5.07
C THR A 3 -9.44 -13.97 -6.22
N THR A 4 -10.21 -14.65 -7.07
CA THR A 4 -9.75 -15.15 -8.37
C THR A 4 -9.58 -13.97 -9.33
N TYR A 5 -8.39 -13.38 -9.35
CA TYR A 5 -7.98 -12.49 -10.45
C TYR A 5 -7.76 -13.35 -11.70
N SER A 6 -8.77 -13.45 -12.56
CA SER A 6 -8.58 -13.94 -13.92
C SER A 6 -7.73 -12.93 -14.69
N ASN A 7 -6.41 -13.11 -14.66
CA ASN A 7 -5.40 -12.30 -15.38
C ASN A 7 -5.45 -12.48 -16.91
N ALA A 8 -6.63 -12.72 -17.49
CA ALA A 8 -6.78 -12.86 -18.93
C ALA A 8 -6.68 -11.47 -19.57
N LEU A 9 -5.59 -11.22 -20.29
CA LEU A 9 -5.43 -10.00 -21.07
C LEU A 9 -6.57 -9.87 -22.09
N PRO A 10 -7.13 -8.66 -22.30
CA PRO A 10 -8.12 -8.44 -23.34
C PRO A 10 -7.62 -8.90 -24.71
N SER A 11 -8.50 -9.49 -25.52
CA SER A 11 -8.13 -10.01 -26.85
C SER A 11 -7.50 -8.96 -27.76
N SER A 12 -7.81 -7.67 -27.55
CA SER A 12 -7.29 -6.53 -28.32
C SER A 12 -6.16 -5.78 -27.60
N PHE A 13 -5.46 -6.42 -26.64
CA PHE A 13 -4.37 -5.76 -25.92
C PHE A 13 -3.22 -5.38 -26.86
N ARG A 14 -3.10 -4.08 -27.14
CA ARG A 14 -2.18 -3.47 -28.10
C ARG A 14 -0.71 -3.88 -27.93
N TYR A 15 -0.28 -4.17 -26.70
CA TYR A 15 1.12 -4.43 -26.37
C TYR A 15 1.38 -5.90 -26.00
N LYS A 16 0.53 -6.82 -26.46
CA LYS A 16 0.65 -8.26 -26.15
C LYS A 16 2.04 -8.79 -26.50
N ASN A 17 2.55 -8.42 -27.66
CA ASN A 17 3.89 -8.77 -28.13
C ASN A 17 5.04 -8.21 -27.26
N VAL A 18 4.86 -7.07 -26.59
CA VAL A 18 5.85 -6.50 -25.68
C VAL A 18 5.78 -7.20 -24.33
N LEU A 19 4.57 -7.45 -23.85
CA LEU A 19 4.35 -8.17 -22.60
C LEU A 19 4.94 -9.59 -22.64
N GLU A 20 4.74 -10.29 -23.76
CA GLU A 20 5.29 -11.63 -24.00
C GLU A 20 6.83 -11.67 -24.00
N LYS A 21 7.50 -10.55 -24.30
CA LYS A 21 8.97 -10.44 -24.21
C LYS A 21 9.46 -10.42 -22.76
N GLY A 22 8.59 -10.16 -21.78
CA GLY A 22 8.93 -10.13 -20.37
C GLY A 22 9.71 -8.89 -19.93
N LYS A 23 10.22 -8.93 -18.70
CA LYS A 23 11.04 -7.84 -18.14
C LYS A 23 12.43 -7.86 -18.80
N PRO A 24 13.01 -6.69 -19.12
CA PRO A 24 14.41 -6.62 -19.57
C PRO A 24 15.34 -7.29 -18.55
N VAL A 25 16.23 -8.16 -19.05
CA VAL A 25 17.25 -8.85 -18.25
C VAL A 25 18.60 -8.23 -18.59
N HIS A 26 19.29 -7.71 -17.58
CA HIS A 26 20.62 -7.12 -17.73
C HIS A 26 21.64 -7.94 -16.97
N ASP A 27 22.83 -8.12 -17.56
CA ASP A 27 23.98 -8.68 -16.87
C ASP A 27 24.65 -7.60 -15.98
N LYS A 28 25.40 -8.04 -14.97
CA LYS A 28 26.10 -7.16 -14.01
C LYS A 28 27.07 -6.20 -14.69
N TYR A 29 27.63 -6.61 -15.82
CA TYR A 29 28.65 -5.85 -16.55
C TYR A 29 28.13 -5.26 -17.87
N ASP A 30 26.82 -5.32 -18.12
CA ASP A 30 26.23 -4.63 -19.27
C ASP A 30 26.31 -3.10 -19.08
N SER A 31 26.40 -2.41 -20.21
CA SER A 31 26.37 -0.95 -20.35
C SER A 31 25.26 -0.27 -19.53
N PHE A 32 24.08 -0.88 -19.42
CA PHE A 32 22.97 -0.36 -18.60
C PHE A 32 23.32 -0.38 -17.10
N SER A 33 23.76 -1.53 -16.60
CA SER A 33 24.10 -1.74 -15.18
C SER A 33 25.26 -0.85 -14.73
N LEU A 34 26.22 -0.59 -15.63
CA LEU A 34 27.36 0.30 -15.36
C LEU A 34 26.93 1.78 -15.25
N LYS A 35 25.97 2.21 -16.07
CA LYS A 35 25.45 3.59 -16.03
C LYS A 35 24.45 3.82 -14.90
N HIS A 36 23.73 2.76 -14.51
CA HIS A 36 22.67 2.81 -13.51
C HIS A 36 22.92 1.77 -12.41
N PRO A 37 23.94 1.97 -11.56
CA PRO A 37 24.23 1.04 -10.47
C PRO A 37 23.08 0.99 -9.45
N ALA A 38 22.90 -0.16 -8.82
CA ALA A 38 21.92 -0.32 -7.76
C ALA A 38 22.29 0.55 -6.55
N MET A 39 21.28 1.14 -5.90
CA MET A 39 21.47 1.93 -4.69
C MET A 39 21.66 1.04 -3.47
N ASP A 40 22.67 1.33 -2.64
CA ASP A 40 22.91 0.64 -1.36
C ASP A 40 21.70 0.73 -0.41
N LEU A 41 21.49 -0.33 0.38
CA LEU A 41 20.37 -0.42 1.34
C LEU A 41 20.39 0.72 2.36
N SER A 42 21.56 1.11 2.86
CA SER A 42 21.69 2.19 3.84
C SER A 42 21.26 3.55 3.29
N ARG A 43 21.56 3.82 2.02
CA ARG A 43 21.11 5.04 1.31
C ARG A 43 19.62 4.98 1.05
N ARG A 44 19.12 3.81 0.66
CA ARG A 44 17.68 3.60 0.44
C ARG A 44 16.88 3.76 1.73
N ALA A 45 17.39 3.29 2.86
CA ALA A 45 16.75 3.46 4.17
C ALA A 45 16.52 4.94 4.54
N LYS A 46 17.42 5.85 4.14
CA LYS A 46 17.24 7.29 4.36
C LYS A 46 16.03 7.86 3.62
N ILE A 47 15.69 7.33 2.44
CA ILE A 47 14.50 7.75 1.67
C ILE A 47 13.22 7.37 2.42
N PHE A 48 13.23 6.22 3.11
CA PHE A 48 12.07 5.71 3.84
C PHE A 48 12.03 6.14 5.31
N SER A 49 13.13 6.66 5.86
CA SER A 49 13.23 7.11 7.25
C SER A 49 12.10 8.07 7.68
N PRO A 50 11.64 9.04 6.88
CA PRO A 50 10.53 9.91 7.28
C PRO A 50 9.20 9.17 7.44
N PHE A 51 8.99 8.08 6.72
CA PHE A 51 7.75 7.31 6.76
C PHE A 51 7.73 6.30 7.90
N ASP A 52 8.87 6.00 8.51
CA ASP A 52 8.94 5.09 9.67
C ASP A 52 8.16 5.65 10.86
N ALA A 53 8.08 6.98 10.98
CA ALA A 53 7.25 7.67 11.98
C ALA A 53 5.73 7.46 11.78
N LEU A 54 5.30 7.00 10.60
CA LEU A 54 3.89 6.68 10.31
C LEU A 54 3.54 5.24 10.68
N LYS A 55 4.51 4.43 11.10
CA LYS A 55 4.27 3.06 11.50
C LYS A 55 3.43 3.02 12.77
N GLY A 56 2.25 2.38 12.70
CA GLY A 56 1.29 2.31 13.82
C GLY A 56 0.34 3.51 13.90
N PHE A 57 0.44 4.47 12.97
CA PHE A 57 -0.50 5.59 12.89
C PHE A 57 -1.94 5.12 12.64
N ASP A 58 -2.13 4.10 11.79
CA ASP A 58 -3.44 3.52 11.52
C ASP A 58 -4.03 2.85 12.78
N ASP A 59 -3.20 2.18 13.58
CA ASP A 59 -3.64 1.55 14.84
C ASP A 59 -4.07 2.62 15.87
N GLU A 60 -3.35 3.74 15.93
CA GLU A 60 -3.68 4.88 16.79
C GLU A 60 -4.94 5.61 16.32
N LEU A 61 -5.17 5.73 15.01
CA LEU A 61 -6.44 6.24 14.44
C LEU A 61 -7.63 5.35 14.84
N VAL A 62 -7.49 4.02 14.75
CA VAL A 62 -8.57 3.10 15.15
C VAL A 62 -8.85 3.21 16.65
N LYS A 63 -7.81 3.29 17.48
CA LYS A 63 -7.95 3.46 18.92
C LYS A 63 -8.68 4.76 19.27
N THR A 64 -8.23 5.89 18.71
CA THR A 64 -8.86 7.20 18.95
C THR A 64 -10.30 7.25 18.46
N GLN A 65 -10.63 6.60 17.33
CA GLN A 65 -12.01 6.48 16.87
C GLN A 65 -12.88 5.69 17.85
N ALA A 66 -12.38 4.56 18.38
CA ALA A 66 -13.09 3.76 19.37
C ALA A 66 -13.32 4.55 20.67
N ASP A 67 -12.29 5.22 21.18
CA ASP A 67 -12.40 6.09 22.36
C ASP A 67 -13.44 7.19 22.14
N VAL A 68 -13.46 7.82 20.96
CA VAL A 68 -14.46 8.83 20.59
C VAL A 68 -15.86 8.23 20.57
N THR A 69 -16.09 7.10 19.92
CA THR A 69 -17.43 6.48 19.87
C THR A 69 -17.93 6.12 21.26
N ASP A 70 -17.08 5.56 22.12
CA ASP A 70 -17.47 5.16 23.47
C ASP A 70 -17.88 6.38 24.32
N ASN A 71 -17.17 7.51 24.17
CA ASN A 71 -17.49 8.75 24.88
C ASN A 71 -18.81 9.41 24.43
N TYR A 72 -19.31 9.11 23.23
CA TYR A 72 -20.57 9.68 22.71
C TYR A 72 -21.75 8.69 22.74
N LEU A 73 -21.54 7.44 23.12
CA LEU A 73 -22.60 6.41 23.21
C LEU A 73 -23.28 6.35 24.60
N ASP A 74 -22.71 6.98 25.63
CA ASP A 74 -23.28 7.02 27.00
C ASP A 74 -24.46 8.01 27.14
N ASP A 75 -24.59 8.97 26.21
CA ASP A 75 -25.65 10.01 26.23
C ASP A 75 -26.92 9.64 25.45
N THR A 76 -27.14 8.36 25.10
CA THR A 76 -28.47 7.91 24.67
C THR A 76 -29.40 7.75 25.88
N ILE A 77 -29.67 8.88 26.54
CA ILE A 77 -30.85 9.08 27.38
C ILE A 77 -32.05 8.59 26.56
N SER A 78 -32.72 7.53 27.04
CA SER A 78 -33.99 7.09 26.49
C SER A 78 -34.99 8.24 26.62
N ILE A 79 -35.28 8.94 25.52
CA ILE A 79 -36.33 9.97 25.43
C ILE A 79 -37.70 9.28 25.30
N ASP A 80 -37.96 8.28 26.15
CA ASP A 80 -39.20 7.52 26.19
C ASP A 80 -39.78 7.52 27.61
N GLU A 81 -39.82 8.67 28.28
CA GLU A 81 -40.73 8.89 29.40
C GLU A 81 -40.95 10.39 29.63
N ALA A 82 -41.79 11.00 28.79
CA ALA A 82 -42.45 12.26 29.10
C ALA A 82 -43.97 12.00 29.24
N PRO A 83 -44.62 12.39 30.35
CA PRO A 83 -46.05 12.18 30.56
C PRO A 83 -46.95 13.01 29.64
#